data_AF-Q6KZ56-F1
#
_entry.id   AF-Q6KZ56-F1
#
_cell.length_a   1.000
_cell.length_b   1.000
_cell.length_c   1.000
_cell.angle_alpha   90.00
_cell.angle_beta   90.00
_cell.angle_gamma   90.00
#
_symmetry.space_group_name_H-M   'P 1'
#
loop_
_entity.id
_entity.type
_entity.pdbx_description
1 polymer ?
#
loop_
_entity_poly.entity_id
_entity_poly.type
_entity_poly.pdbx_seq_one_letter_code
_entity_poly.pdbx_strand_id
1 'polypeptide(L)'
;MVFCVMYNIKMKEQHPSTICVLLSKFEDSLKAMIDVVTSPLIDESLEEFIEEYARTDEIMPEDKTIGFIIINKDKKVISITFTQNMGINKNSVEEIVKKYKDLGYKTEIEYANTPF
;
A
#
# COMPACT_ATOMS: atom_id res chain seq x y z
N MET A 1 -3.02 8.89 18.87
CA MET A 1 -2.21 7.81 18.25
C MET A 1 -2.99 7.30 17.07
N VAL A 2 -2.44 7.47 15.87
CA VAL A 2 -3.03 6.98 14.63
C VAL A 2 -2.10 5.92 14.04
N PHE A 3 -2.69 4.86 13.52
CA PHE A 3 -1.94 3.80 12.83
C PHE A 3 -2.03 4.02 11.32
N CYS A 4 -0.89 3.92 10.65
CA CYS A 4 -0.84 3.99 9.19
C CYS A 4 0.04 2.91 8.57
N VAL A 5 -0.21 2.67 7.29
CA VAL A 5 0.60 1.82 6.43
C VAL A 5 1.30 2.74 5.44
N MET A 6 2.62 2.65 5.36
CA MET A 6 3.37 3.47 4.41
C MET A 6 3.45 2.77 3.06
N TYR A 7 3.07 3.48 2.01
CA TYR A 7 3.21 3.05 0.63
C TYR A 7 4.42 3.73 0.03
N ASN A 8 5.31 2.96 -0.57
CA ASN A 8 6.35 3.42 -1.47
C ASN A 8 5.99 2.96 -2.89
N ILE A 9 5.61 3.91 -3.72
CA ILE A 9 5.00 3.65 -5.03
C ILE A 9 5.98 4.12 -6.10
N LYS A 10 6.45 3.19 -6.93
CA LYS A 10 7.29 3.47 -8.08
C LYS A 10 6.55 3.13 -9.37
N MET A 11 6.23 4.17 -10.12
CA MET A 11 5.69 4.11 -11.47
C MET A 11 6.77 4.59 -12.45
N LYS A 12 7.03 3.83 -13.53
CA LYS A 12 7.94 4.16 -14.64
C LYS A 12 9.00 5.25 -14.37
N GLU A 13 8.80 6.42 -14.97
CA GLU A 13 9.73 7.54 -15.03
C GLU A 13 9.51 8.54 -13.89
N GLN A 14 8.62 8.22 -12.95
CA GLN A 14 8.31 9.08 -11.82
C GLN A 14 9.24 8.79 -10.64
N HIS A 15 9.52 9.85 -9.88
CA HIS A 15 10.14 9.70 -8.58
C HIS A 15 9.24 8.87 -7.67
N PRO A 16 9.80 7.94 -6.87
CA PRO A 16 9.00 7.15 -5.96
C PRO A 16 8.22 8.05 -4.99
N SER A 17 6.90 7.92 -4.98
CA SER A 17 6.02 8.61 -4.04
C SER A 17 5.92 7.79 -2.77
N THR A 18 6.19 8.43 -1.63
CA THR A 18 5.97 7.79 -0.32
C THR A 18 4.83 8.47 0.39
N ILE A 19 3.78 7.71 0.71
CA ILE A 19 2.59 8.21 1.39
C ILE A 19 2.26 7.34 2.61
N CYS A 20 1.59 7.93 3.59
CA CYS A 20 1.05 7.23 4.76
C CYS A 20 -0.46 7.17 4.62
N VAL A 21 -1.01 5.94 4.58
CA VAL A 21 -2.45 5.67 4.48
C VAL A 21 -2.95 5.19 5.83
N LEU A 22 -4.02 5.81 6.32
CA LEU A 22 -4.66 5.42 7.59
C LEU A 22 -5.06 3.94 7.57
N LEU A 23 -4.84 3.23 8.68
CA LEU A 23 -5.22 1.83 8.82
C LEU A 23 -6.71 1.58 8.49
N SER A 24 -7.59 2.51 8.83
CA SER A 24 -9.02 2.41 8.51
C SER A 24 -9.33 2.46 7.01
N LYS A 25 -8.45 3.04 6.19
CA LYS A 25 -8.58 3.11 4.73
C LYS A 25 -7.66 2.13 4.00
N PHE A 26 -6.85 1.37 4.73
CA PHE A 26 -5.79 0.55 4.15
C PHE A 26 -6.32 -0.47 3.13
N GLU A 27 -7.31 -1.28 3.50
CA GLU A 27 -7.81 -2.33 2.60
C GLU A 27 -8.42 -1.76 1.32
N ASP A 28 -9.13 -0.64 1.43
CA ASP A 28 -9.73 0.04 0.29
C ASP A 28 -8.64 0.66 -0.60
N SER A 29 -7.63 1.28 0.00
CA SER A 29 -6.48 1.79 -0.75
C SER A 29 -5.70 0.68 -1.46
N LEU A 30 -5.55 -0.50 -0.85
CA LEU A 30 -4.85 -1.62 -1.48
C LEU A 30 -5.63 -2.17 -2.68
N LYS A 31 -6.97 -2.12 -2.63
CA LYS A 31 -7.85 -2.46 -3.76
C LYS A 31 -7.77 -1.39 -4.86
N ALA A 32 -7.93 -0.12 -4.52
CA ALA A 32 -7.91 1.00 -5.47
C ALA A 32 -6.57 1.09 -6.22
N MET A 33 -5.47 0.74 -5.56
CA MET A 33 -4.14 0.67 -6.18
C MET A 33 -4.06 -0.35 -7.35
N ILE A 34 -4.96 -1.34 -7.43
CA ILE A 34 -5.08 -2.23 -8.60
C ILE A 34 -5.48 -1.41 -9.84
N ASP A 35 -6.40 -0.46 -9.67
CA ASP A 35 -6.88 0.39 -10.74
C ASP A 35 -5.74 1.32 -11.20
N VAL A 36 -4.96 1.87 -10.26
CA VAL A 36 -3.76 2.68 -10.59
C VAL A 36 -2.74 1.87 -11.40
N VAL A 37 -2.42 0.65 -10.98
CA VAL A 37 -1.40 -0.16 -11.67
C VAL A 37 -1.89 -0.76 -12.99
N THR A 38 -3.19 -0.75 -13.27
CA THR A 38 -3.77 -1.21 -14.55
C THR A 38 -4.20 -0.05 -15.45
N SER A 39 -4.30 1.17 -14.92
CA SER A 39 -4.72 2.36 -15.65
C SER A 39 -3.80 2.65 -16.86
N PRO A 40 -4.38 3.06 -18.00
CA PRO A 40 -3.64 3.62 -19.12
C PRO A 40 -3.13 5.05 -18.83
N LEU A 41 -3.74 5.76 -17.88
CA LEU A 41 -3.40 7.11 -17.44
C LEU A 41 -2.81 7.05 -16.02
N ILE A 42 -1.59 6.52 -15.92
CA ILE A 42 -0.97 6.20 -14.62
C ILE A 42 -0.82 7.42 -13.73
N ASP A 43 -0.46 8.56 -14.31
CA ASP A 43 -0.12 9.77 -13.58
C ASP A 43 -1.37 10.36 -12.91
N GLU A 44 -2.45 10.51 -13.68
CA GLU A 44 -3.75 10.98 -13.18
C GLU A 44 -4.31 10.02 -12.11
N SER A 45 -4.31 8.71 -12.39
CA SER A 45 -4.81 7.73 -11.43
C SER A 45 -3.98 7.66 -10.15
N LEU A 46 -2.66 7.90 -10.23
CA LEU A 46 -1.80 7.96 -9.05
C LEU A 46 -2.06 9.23 -8.24
N GLU A 47 -2.25 10.37 -8.91
CA GLU A 47 -2.58 11.64 -8.26
C GLU A 47 -3.90 11.53 -7.50
N GLU A 48 -4.96 11.05 -8.15
CA GLU A 48 -6.26 10.78 -7.52
C GLU A 48 -6.14 9.83 -6.32
N PHE A 49 -5.35 8.75 -6.46
CA PHE A 49 -5.10 7.82 -5.37
C PHE A 49 -4.41 8.50 -4.18
N ILE A 50 -3.41 9.34 -4.42
CA ILE A 50 -2.70 10.07 -3.37
C ILE A 50 -3.68 11.05 -2.71
N GLU A 51 -4.48 11.80 -3.46
CA GLU A 51 -5.46 12.73 -2.88
C GLU A 51 -6.52 12.03 -2.01
N GLU A 52 -7.00 10.86 -2.44
CA GLU A 52 -8.05 10.13 -1.72
C GLU A 52 -7.55 9.43 -0.44
N TYR A 53 -6.35 8.85 -0.50
CA TYR A 53 -5.85 7.94 0.53
C TYR A 53 -4.66 8.46 1.32
N ALA A 54 -3.83 9.34 0.76
CA ALA A 54 -2.72 9.90 1.51
C ALA A 54 -3.24 10.82 2.60
N ARG A 55 -2.66 10.69 3.79
CA ARG A 55 -2.88 11.68 4.83
C ARG A 55 -2.19 12.99 4.43
N THR A 56 -2.94 14.08 4.43
CA THR A 56 -2.46 15.43 4.11
C THR A 56 -1.85 16.15 5.31
N ASP A 57 -2.13 15.68 6.53
CA ASP A 57 -1.54 16.21 7.76
C ASP A 57 -0.12 15.67 7.97
N GLU A 58 0.77 16.48 8.54
CA GLU A 58 2.13 16.07 8.90
C GLU A 58 2.08 14.80 9.78
N ILE A 59 2.92 13.81 9.45
CA ILE A 59 3.11 12.61 10.27
C ILE A 59 3.68 13.08 11.61
N MET A 60 2.90 12.89 12.67
CA MET A 60 3.30 13.29 14.02
C MET A 60 4.22 12.23 14.64
N PRO A 61 5.14 12.59 15.54
CA PRO A 61 5.98 11.62 16.25
C PRO A 61 5.20 10.54 17.01
N GLU A 62 3.94 10.79 17.36
CA GLU A 62 3.08 9.81 18.05
C GLU A 62 2.33 8.86 17.10
N ASP A 63 2.42 9.08 15.79
CA ASP A 63 1.85 8.19 14.78
C ASP A 63 2.71 6.94 14.64
N LYS A 64 2.05 5.79 14.50
CA LYS A 64 2.73 4.50 14.38
C LYS A 64 2.52 3.91 13.00
N THR A 65 3.61 3.68 12.30
CA THR A 65 3.59 2.87 11.07
C THR A 65 3.53 1.39 11.44
N ILE A 66 2.46 0.71 11.05
CA ILE A 66 2.26 -0.71 11.33
C ILE A 66 2.61 -1.61 10.14
N GLY A 67 2.88 -1.02 8.99
CA GLY A 67 3.33 -1.77 7.82
C GLY A 67 3.90 -0.88 6.72
N PHE A 68 4.61 -1.52 5.81
CA PHE A 68 5.26 -0.95 4.65
C PHE A 68 4.83 -1.72 3.41
N ILE A 69 4.50 -0.99 2.36
CA ILE A 69 4.05 -1.54 1.08
C ILE A 69 4.92 -0.95 0.01
N ILE A 70 5.61 -1.81 -0.72
CA ILE A 70 6.45 -1.43 -1.85
C ILE A 70 5.75 -1.90 -3.11
N ILE A 71 5.44 -0.96 -4.00
CA ILE A 71 4.82 -1.25 -5.28
C ILE A 71 5.73 -0.72 -6.38
N ASN A 72 6.12 -1.61 -7.28
CA ASN A 72 6.92 -1.28 -8.44
C ASN A 72 6.25 -1.83 -9.69
N LYS A 73 5.62 -0.96 -10.47
CA LYS A 73 4.89 -1.35 -11.68
C LYS A 73 5.83 -1.91 -12.75
N ASP A 74 6.97 -1.28 -12.98
CA ASP A 74 7.92 -1.69 -14.02
C ASP A 74 8.50 -3.08 -13.78
N LYS A 75 8.87 -3.34 -12.53
CA LYS A 75 9.39 -4.65 -12.10
C LYS A 75 8.28 -5.65 -11.85
N LYS A 76 7.02 -5.23 -11.90
CA LYS A 76 5.84 -6.00 -11.48
C LYS A 76 6.04 -6.64 -10.11
N VAL A 77 6.37 -5.85 -9.10
CA VAL A 77 6.57 -6.32 -7.72
C VAL A 77 5.62 -5.59 -6.78
N ILE A 78 4.98 -6.34 -5.90
CA ILE A 78 4.34 -5.83 -4.69
C ILE A 78 4.88 -6.60 -3.48
N SER A 79 5.38 -5.86 -2.50
CA SER A 79 5.86 -6.42 -1.23
C SER A 79 5.15 -5.72 -0.08
N ILE A 80 4.56 -6.49 0.81
CA ILE A 80 3.80 -5.99 1.96
C ILE A 80 4.46 -6.56 3.22
N THR A 81 4.95 -5.68 4.09
CA THR A 81 5.55 -6.06 5.37
C THR A 81 4.77 -5.40 6.49
N PHE A 82 4.12 -6.19 7.33
CA PHE A 82 3.49 -5.70 8.55
C PHE A 82 4.46 -5.84 9.73
N THR A 83 4.75 -4.73 10.41
CA THR A 83 5.54 -4.71 11.64
C THR A 83 4.70 -5.03 12.88
N GLN A 84 3.38 -4.88 12.77
CA GLN A 84 2.38 -5.26 13.76
C GLN A 84 1.15 -5.84 13.06
N ASN A 85 0.50 -6.82 13.64
CA ASN A 85 -0.68 -7.46 13.06
C ASN A 85 -2.01 -6.78 13.48
N MET A 86 -1.95 -5.64 14.18
CA MET A 86 -3.12 -4.98 14.74
C MET A 86 -4.05 -4.43 13.66
N GLY A 87 -5.32 -4.83 13.68
CA GLY A 87 -6.37 -4.30 12.80
C GLY A 87 -6.25 -4.71 11.32
N ILE A 88 -5.33 -5.63 10.98
CA ILE A 88 -5.16 -6.15 9.63
C ILE A 88 -5.93 -7.46 9.47
N ASN A 89 -6.85 -7.51 8.50
CA ASN A 89 -7.50 -8.75 8.11
C ASN A 89 -6.63 -9.51 7.10
N LYS A 90 -5.91 -10.54 7.57
CA LYS A 90 -4.99 -11.32 6.74
C LYS A 90 -5.67 -11.93 5.50
N ASN A 91 -6.86 -12.50 5.67
CA ASN A 91 -7.59 -13.12 4.56
C ASN A 91 -7.96 -12.09 3.49
N SER A 92 -8.43 -10.90 3.90
CA SER A 92 -8.74 -9.80 2.96
C SER A 92 -7.49 -9.35 2.20
N VAL A 93 -6.37 -9.17 2.90
CA VAL A 93 -5.09 -8.80 2.26
C VAL A 93 -4.64 -9.87 1.27
N GLU A 94 -4.68 -11.15 1.65
CA GLU A 94 -4.30 -12.25 0.76
C GLU A 94 -5.18 -12.33 -0.49
N GLU A 95 -6.49 -12.11 -0.36
CA GLU A 95 -7.42 -12.04 -1.49
C GLU A 95 -7.09 -10.88 -2.44
N ILE A 96 -6.78 -9.70 -1.90
CA ILE A 96 -6.40 -8.54 -2.70
C ILE A 96 -5.05 -8.79 -3.40
N VAL A 97 -4.06 -9.30 -2.67
CA VAL A 97 -2.73 -9.62 -3.21
C VAL A 97 -2.80 -10.70 -4.28
N LYS A 98 -3.72 -11.67 -4.17
CA LYS A 98 -3.97 -12.65 -5.22
C LYS A 98 -4.33 -11.98 -6.55
N LYS A 99 -5.11 -10.90 -6.55
CA LYS A 99 -5.43 -10.15 -7.79
C LYS A 99 -4.17 -9.58 -8.44
N TYR A 100 -3.23 -9.04 -7.65
CA TYR A 100 -1.93 -8.59 -8.19
C TYR A 100 -1.14 -9.75 -8.80
N LYS A 101 -1.14 -10.91 -8.15
CA LYS A 101 -0.51 -12.13 -8.68
C LYS A 101 -1.12 -12.55 -10.02
N ASP A 102 -2.44 -12.49 -10.15
CA ASP A 102 -3.17 -12.80 -11.39
C ASP A 102 -2.86 -11.80 -12.52
N LEU A 103 -2.51 -10.56 -12.17
CA LEU A 103 -2.00 -9.54 -13.11
C LEU A 103 -0.51 -9.73 -13.47
N GLY A 104 0.13 -10.78 -12.93
CA GLY A 104 1.52 -11.13 -13.20
C GLY A 104 2.53 -10.40 -12.32
N TYR A 105 2.13 -9.87 -11.17
CA TYR A 105 3.07 -9.32 -10.19
C TYR A 105 3.69 -10.43 -9.35
N LYS A 106 4.98 -10.28 -9.04
CA LYS A 106 5.62 -10.98 -7.93
C LYS A 106 5.10 -10.37 -6.62
N THR A 107 4.50 -11.20 -5.80
CA THR A 107 3.87 -10.79 -4.54
C THR A 107 4.62 -11.37 -3.35
N GLU A 108 4.96 -10.55 -2.37
CA GLU A 108 5.51 -10.97 -1.07
C GLU A 108 4.67 -10.38 0.06
N ILE A 109 4.31 -11.19 1.04
CA ILE A 109 3.64 -10.74 2.25
C ILE A 109 4.41 -11.28 3.45
N GLU A 110 4.86 -10.39 4.32
CA GLU A 110 5.50 -10.70 5.57
C GLU A 110 4.66 -10.13 6.72
N TYR A 111 4.27 -11.01 7.63
CA TYR A 111 3.57 -10.63 8.86
C TYR A 111 4.56 -10.63 10.01
N ALA A 112 4.39 -9.71 10.95
CA ALA A 112 5.18 -9.70 12.18
C ALA A 112 5.08 -11.06 12.89
N ASN A 113 6.24 -11.61 13.22
CA ASN A 113 6.35 -12.86 13.99
C ASN A 113 6.00 -12.69 15.47
N THR A 114 5.84 -11.44 15.93
CA THR A 114 5.50 -11.11 17.32
C THR A 114 4.02 -10.73 17.45
N PRO A 115 3.28 -11.36 18.38
CA PRO A 115 1.84 -11.17 18.54
C PRO A 115 1.54 -10.04 19.53
N PHE A 116 1.82 -8.77 19.18
CA PHE A 116 1.36 -7.63 19.99
C PHE A 116 0.97 -6.45 19.10
#